data_AF-A0A319E7Q2-F1
#
_entry.id   AF-A0A319E7Q2-F1
#
_cell.length_a   1.000
_cell.length_b   1.000
_cell.length_c   1.000
_cell.angle_alpha   90.00
_cell.angle_beta   90.00
_cell.angle_gamma   90.00
#
_symmetry.space_group_name_H-M   'P 1'
#
loop_
_entity.id
_entity.type
_entity.pdbx_description
1 polymer ?
#
loop_
_entity_poly.entity_id
_entity_poly.type
_entity_poly.pdbx_seq_one_letter_code
_entity_poly.pdbx_strand_id
1 'polypeptide(L)'
;MATQSHGQTLNQIPDIISSFLNNTDSTPIRILGDTPTTTLDSNDYFASISATVKKVDESVRNARPATQTRFLAAAIYRRHSYFVLDLNNTHYDYNTAHTDLTPVQVYVLRLSRRPRIFRFEAEDEKLAERLADMHRGHGYEPLPLFEDHHGVVQYHSPRGLLA
;
A
#
# COMPACT_ATOMS: atom_id res chain seq x y z
N MET A 1 5.70 -17.77 26.44
CA MET A 1 5.02 -16.66 25.72
C MET A 1 4.70 -17.14 24.31
N ALA A 2 3.42 -17.22 23.94
CA ALA A 2 3.01 -17.73 22.63
C ALA A 2 3.32 -16.72 21.52
N THR A 3 4.07 -17.13 20.52
CA THR A 3 4.28 -16.44 19.25
C THR A 3 2.94 -16.41 18.49
N GLN A 4 2.37 -15.22 18.25
CA GLN A 4 1.24 -15.12 17.34
C GLN A 4 1.72 -15.37 15.91
N SER A 5 1.00 -16.22 15.17
CA SER A 5 1.34 -16.55 13.78
C SER A 5 0.86 -15.44 12.83
N HIS A 6 1.49 -15.35 11.64
CA HIS A 6 1.08 -14.39 10.61
C HIS A 6 -0.43 -14.51 10.26
N GLY A 7 -0.97 -15.72 10.22
CA GLY A 7 -2.40 -15.94 10.02
C GLY A 7 -3.29 -15.29 11.08
N GLN A 8 -2.85 -15.26 12.35
CA GLN A 8 -3.59 -14.56 13.42
C GLN A 8 -3.56 -13.05 13.26
N THR A 9 -2.47 -12.48 12.75
CA THR A 9 -2.40 -11.05 12.39
C THR A 9 -3.37 -10.72 11.25
N LEU A 10 -3.38 -11.53 10.18
CA LEU A 10 -4.27 -11.30 9.05
C LEU A 10 -5.75 -11.39 9.44
N ASN A 11 -6.11 -12.23 10.42
CA ASN A 11 -7.50 -12.37 10.87
C ASN A 11 -8.03 -11.16 11.64
N GLN A 12 -7.17 -10.24 12.08
CA GLN A 12 -7.58 -9.00 12.76
C GLN A 12 -7.83 -7.85 11.78
N ILE A 13 -7.44 -7.98 10.51
CA ILE A 13 -7.61 -6.93 9.49
C ILE A 13 -9.07 -6.47 9.37
N PRO A 14 -10.08 -7.36 9.26
CA PRO A 14 -11.47 -6.92 9.10
C PRO A 14 -11.96 -6.02 10.24
N ASP A 15 -11.70 -6.41 11.49
CA ASP A 15 -12.14 -5.65 12.66
C ASP A 15 -11.43 -4.29 12.75
N ILE A 16 -10.12 -4.25 12.47
CA ILE A 16 -9.33 -3.02 12.49
C ILE A 16 -9.81 -2.04 11.42
N ILE A 17 -9.99 -2.52 10.20
CA ILE A 17 -10.45 -1.70 9.08
C ILE A 17 -11.88 -1.21 9.32
N SER A 18 -12.79 -2.08 9.76
CA SER A 18 -14.17 -1.70 10.07
C SER A 18 -14.23 -0.63 11.18
N SER A 19 -13.52 -0.85 12.29
CA SER A 19 -13.46 0.11 13.39
C SER A 19 -12.86 1.45 12.95
N PHE A 20 -11.80 1.43 12.17
CA PHE A 20 -11.17 2.64 11.62
C PHE A 20 -12.11 3.42 10.70
N LEU A 21 -12.72 2.73 9.74
CA LEU A 21 -13.60 3.36 8.78
C LEU A 21 -14.84 3.94 9.48
N ASN A 22 -15.41 3.29 10.49
CA ASN A 22 -16.53 3.86 11.25
C ASN A 22 -16.23 5.21 11.92
N ASN A 23 -14.95 5.55 12.12
CA ASN A 23 -14.51 6.80 12.75
C ASN A 23 -13.85 7.78 11.76
N THR A 24 -13.81 7.47 10.48
CA THR A 24 -13.22 8.31 9.44
C THR A 24 -14.32 8.80 8.52
N ASP A 25 -14.25 10.01 7.97
CA ASP A 25 -15.20 10.43 6.94
C ASP A 25 -14.93 9.72 5.60
N SER A 26 -15.57 10.16 4.52
CA SER A 26 -15.39 9.59 3.17
C SER A 26 -14.32 10.33 2.35
N THR A 27 -13.49 11.18 2.99
CA THR A 27 -12.42 11.89 2.28
C THR A 27 -11.41 10.91 1.66
N PRO A 28 -10.67 11.33 0.61
CA PRO A 28 -9.60 10.51 0.06
C PRO A 28 -8.54 10.20 1.12
N ILE A 29 -8.24 8.92 1.31
CA ILE A 29 -7.19 8.47 2.21
C ILE A 29 -6.31 7.43 1.53
N ARG A 30 -5.09 7.30 2.04
CA ARG A 30 -4.10 6.34 1.58
C ARG A 30 -3.71 5.42 2.72
N ILE A 31 -3.93 4.12 2.56
CA ILE A 31 -3.46 3.11 3.51
C ILE A 31 -2.05 2.69 3.09
N LEU A 32 -1.07 2.98 3.95
CA LEU A 32 0.29 2.44 3.85
C LEU A 32 0.38 1.18 4.73
N GLY A 33 0.37 0.01 4.10
CA GLY A 33 0.64 -1.25 4.77
C GLY A 33 2.11 -1.35 5.18
N ASP A 34 2.37 -1.77 6.41
CA ASP A 34 3.70 -2.06 6.95
C ASP A 34 3.69 -3.48 7.51
N THR A 35 4.27 -4.44 6.79
CA THR A 35 4.32 -5.85 7.17
C THR A 35 5.77 -6.32 7.33
N PRO A 36 6.13 -7.10 8.36
CA PRO A 36 7.44 -7.72 8.41
C PRO A 36 7.65 -8.64 7.20
N THR A 37 8.77 -8.51 6.49
CA THR A 37 9.04 -9.27 5.26
C THR A 37 9.06 -10.77 5.51
N THR A 38 9.50 -11.18 6.70
CA THR A 38 9.54 -12.59 7.13
C THR A 38 8.17 -13.26 7.18
N THR A 39 7.08 -12.50 7.07
CA THR A 39 5.73 -13.07 6.99
C THR A 39 5.24 -13.32 5.57
N LEU A 40 5.96 -12.82 4.57
CA LEU A 40 5.65 -13.02 3.17
C LEU A 40 6.30 -14.31 2.65
N ASP A 41 5.74 -14.87 1.59
CA ASP A 41 6.36 -15.98 0.86
C ASP A 41 7.57 -15.47 0.06
N SER A 42 8.77 -15.92 0.43
CA SER A 42 9.99 -15.52 -0.25
C SER A 42 10.16 -16.10 -1.65
N ASN A 43 9.34 -17.09 -2.04
CA ASN A 43 9.32 -17.60 -3.41
C ASN A 43 8.45 -16.74 -4.33
N ASP A 44 7.50 -15.98 -3.77
CA ASP A 44 6.60 -15.10 -4.51
C ASP A 44 6.09 -13.96 -3.61
N TYR A 45 6.95 -12.95 -3.43
CA TYR A 45 6.60 -11.80 -2.61
C TYR A 45 5.39 -11.03 -3.16
N PHE A 46 5.27 -10.95 -4.48
CA PHE A 46 4.20 -10.21 -5.14
C PHE A 46 2.83 -10.84 -4.88
N ALA A 47 2.70 -12.15 -5.07
CA ALA A 47 1.46 -12.86 -4.76
C ALA A 47 1.14 -12.79 -3.27
N SER A 48 2.14 -12.94 -2.41
CA SER A 48 1.96 -12.91 -0.95
C SER A 48 1.46 -11.55 -0.44
N ILE A 49 2.07 -10.44 -0.90
CA ILE A 49 1.62 -9.10 -0.51
C ILE A 49 0.27 -8.76 -1.14
N SER A 50 0.03 -9.17 -2.39
CA SER A 50 -1.26 -8.98 -3.08
C SER A 50 -2.41 -9.67 -2.35
N ALA A 51 -2.19 -10.87 -1.79
CA ALA A 51 -3.18 -11.56 -0.97
C ALA A 51 -3.51 -10.78 0.31
N THR A 52 -2.51 -10.14 0.93
CA THR A 52 -2.71 -9.25 2.08
C THR A 52 -3.53 -8.03 1.70
N VAL A 53 -3.19 -7.36 0.59
CA VAL A 53 -3.92 -6.20 0.08
C VAL A 53 -5.37 -6.55 -0.24
N LYS A 54 -5.60 -7.69 -0.89
CA LYS A 54 -6.95 -8.19 -1.19
C LYS A 54 -7.79 -8.32 0.08
N LYS A 55 -7.22 -8.82 1.18
CA LYS A 55 -7.93 -8.92 2.46
C LYS A 55 -8.28 -7.55 3.06
N VAL A 56 -7.39 -6.57 2.93
CA VAL A 56 -7.67 -5.19 3.35
C VAL A 56 -8.78 -4.58 2.50
N ASP A 57 -8.69 -4.70 1.18
CA ASP A 57 -9.67 -4.23 0.22
C ASP A 57 -11.06 -4.86 0.42
N GLU A 58 -11.15 -6.17 0.60
CA GLU A 58 -12.40 -6.85 0.97
C GLU A 58 -12.97 -6.33 2.30
N SER A 59 -12.12 -6.08 3.30
CA SER A 59 -12.54 -5.52 4.58
C SER A 59 -13.09 -4.09 4.43
N VAL A 60 -12.46 -3.27 3.57
CA VAL A 60 -12.94 -1.93 3.21
C VAL A 60 -14.32 -2.02 2.55
N ARG A 61 -14.49 -2.87 1.53
CA ARG A 61 -15.77 -3.00 0.82
C ARG A 61 -16.87 -3.56 1.71
N ASN A 62 -16.56 -4.47 2.62
CA ASN A 62 -17.54 -5.00 3.57
C ASN A 62 -18.02 -3.93 4.56
N ALA A 63 -17.11 -3.09 5.06
CA ALA A 63 -17.47 -2.01 5.98
C ALA A 63 -18.14 -0.83 5.27
N ARG A 64 -17.69 -0.51 4.04
CA ARG A 64 -18.16 0.63 3.24
C ARG A 64 -18.22 0.27 1.75
N PRO A 65 -19.32 -0.36 1.27
CA PRO A 65 -19.43 -0.89 -0.09
C PRO A 65 -19.26 0.15 -1.22
N ALA A 66 -19.53 1.43 -0.95
CA ALA A 66 -19.38 2.50 -1.93
C ALA A 66 -17.93 3.01 -2.06
N THR A 67 -17.00 2.53 -1.24
CA THR A 67 -15.60 3.00 -1.25
C THR A 67 -14.90 2.49 -2.51
N GLN A 68 -14.34 3.40 -3.29
CA GLN A 68 -13.47 3.03 -4.41
C GLN A 68 -12.07 2.76 -3.89
N THR A 69 -11.51 1.60 -4.23
CA THR A 69 -10.16 1.19 -3.82
C THR A 69 -9.22 1.09 -5.03
N ARG A 70 -7.95 1.41 -4.84
CA ARG A 70 -6.91 1.25 -5.88
C ARG A 70 -5.59 0.81 -5.27
N PHE A 71 -5.13 -0.38 -5.63
CA PHE A 71 -3.81 -0.88 -5.23
C PHE A 71 -2.76 -0.22 -6.13
N LEU A 72 -1.98 0.71 -5.56
CA LEU A 72 -1.04 1.53 -6.31
C LEU A 72 0.34 0.88 -6.43
N ALA A 73 0.91 0.46 -5.32
CA ALA A 73 2.29 0.01 -5.33
C ALA A 73 2.59 -0.94 -4.17
N ALA A 74 3.57 -1.81 -4.36
CA ALA A 74 4.20 -2.60 -3.31
C ALA A 74 5.73 -2.54 -3.44
N ALA A 75 6.41 -2.45 -2.29
CA ALA A 75 7.85 -2.42 -2.21
C ALA A 75 8.33 -3.40 -1.14
N ILE A 76 9.18 -4.34 -1.53
CA ILE A 76 9.72 -5.39 -0.67
C ILE A 76 11.12 -4.99 -0.22
N TYR A 77 11.35 -4.90 1.08
CA TYR A 77 12.70 -4.71 1.65
C TYR A 77 13.06 -5.88 2.56
N ARG A 78 14.30 -5.93 3.02
CA ARG A 78 14.80 -7.04 3.86
C ARG A 78 14.04 -7.25 5.18
N ARG A 79 13.59 -6.16 5.82
CA ARG A 79 12.99 -6.23 7.17
C ARG A 79 11.48 -6.02 7.16
N HIS A 80 11.03 -5.00 6.43
CA HIS A 80 9.62 -4.66 6.29
C HIS A 80 9.31 -4.44 4.82
N SER A 81 8.13 -4.90 4.42
CA SER A 81 7.57 -4.67 3.10
C SER A 81 6.34 -3.80 3.23
N TYR A 82 6.07 -3.05 2.16
CA TYR A 82 5.05 -2.03 2.15
C TYR A 82 4.12 -2.21 0.97
N PHE A 83 2.86 -1.84 1.15
CA PHE A 83 1.90 -1.69 0.06
C PHE A 83 1.14 -0.39 0.22
N VAL A 84 0.59 0.13 -0.88
CA VAL A 84 -0.21 1.34 -0.91
C VAL A 84 -1.58 1.05 -1.51
N LEU A 85 -2.62 1.26 -0.72
CA LEU A 85 -4.02 1.14 -1.15
C LEU A 85 -4.72 2.49 -0.97
N ASP A 86 -5.11 3.11 -2.08
CA ASP A 86 -5.91 4.34 -2.06
C ASP A 86 -7.39 4.03 -1.89
N LEU A 87 -8.07 4.84 -1.08
CA LEU A 87 -9.51 4.82 -0.86
C LEU A 87 -10.07 6.18 -1.28
N ASN A 88 -11.12 6.17 -2.11
CA ASN A 88 -11.84 7.35 -2.60
C ASN A 88 -10.95 8.43 -3.26
N ASN A 89 -9.73 8.11 -3.65
CA ASN A 89 -8.90 9.00 -4.47
C ASN A 89 -9.38 8.95 -5.94
N THR A 90 -10.53 9.57 -6.19
CA THR A 90 -11.21 9.62 -7.49
C THR A 90 -10.49 10.50 -8.50
N HIS A 91 -9.64 11.42 -8.03
CA HIS A 91 -8.86 12.34 -8.85
C HIS A 91 -7.50 11.76 -9.27
N TYR A 92 -7.16 10.55 -8.82
CA TYR A 92 -5.94 9.87 -9.23
C TYR A 92 -5.90 9.68 -10.76
N ASP A 93 -4.87 10.23 -11.40
CA ASP A 93 -4.60 10.08 -12.82
C ASP A 93 -3.24 9.41 -13.05
N TYR A 94 -3.29 8.18 -13.56
CA TYR A 94 -2.10 7.38 -13.85
C TYR A 94 -1.13 8.06 -14.83
N ASN A 95 -1.64 8.85 -15.79
CA ASN A 95 -0.82 9.49 -16.81
C ASN A 95 0.03 10.62 -16.23
N THR A 96 -0.46 11.28 -15.17
CA THR A 96 0.22 12.39 -14.51
C THR A 96 0.83 12.02 -13.16
N ALA A 97 0.57 10.81 -12.64
CA ALA A 97 1.04 10.33 -11.33
C ALA A 97 2.55 10.50 -11.07
N HIS A 98 3.42 10.39 -12.08
CA HIS A 98 4.87 10.64 -11.98
C HIS A 98 5.29 12.09 -11.63
N THR A 99 4.35 13.04 -11.65
CA THR A 99 4.55 14.45 -11.30
C THR A 99 3.52 14.94 -10.28
N ASP A 100 2.57 14.08 -9.88
CA ASP A 100 1.56 14.43 -8.90
C ASP A 100 2.12 14.25 -7.49
N LEU A 101 2.33 15.38 -6.81
CA LEU A 101 2.81 15.44 -5.43
C LEU A 101 1.69 15.84 -4.46
N THR A 102 0.43 15.79 -4.90
CA THR A 102 -0.72 16.17 -4.07
C THR A 102 -0.76 15.31 -2.82
N PRO A 103 -0.66 15.92 -1.62
CA PRO A 103 -0.71 15.15 -0.38
C PRO A 103 -2.10 14.51 -0.20
N VAL A 104 -2.10 13.22 0.13
CA VAL A 104 -3.31 12.47 0.52
C VAL A 104 -3.09 11.98 1.94
N GLN A 105 -4.12 12.08 2.79
CA GLN A 105 -4.00 11.67 4.20
C GLN A 105 -3.56 10.20 4.32
N VAL A 106 -2.37 9.97 4.86
CA VAL A 106 -1.81 8.64 5.06
C VAL A 106 -2.18 8.06 6.41
N TYR A 107 -2.65 6.82 6.39
CA TYR A 107 -2.87 5.97 7.56
C TYR A 107 -2.01 4.73 7.43
N VAL A 108 -1.16 4.48 8.43
CA VAL A 108 -0.26 3.32 8.43
C VAL A 108 -0.99 2.13 9.04
N LEU A 109 -1.23 1.10 8.25
CA LEU A 109 -1.69 -0.21 8.72
C LEU A 109 -0.46 -1.08 9.04
N ARG A 110 -0.05 -1.07 10.31
CA ARG A 110 1.08 -1.89 10.76
C ARG A 110 0.59 -3.31 11.07
N LEU A 111 0.99 -4.27 10.24
CA LEU A 111 0.66 -5.70 10.34
C LEU A 111 1.74 -6.48 11.09
N SER A 112 1.95 -6.09 12.35
CA SER A 112 2.90 -6.75 13.25
C SER A 112 2.21 -7.73 14.21
N ARG A 113 2.89 -8.12 15.30
CA ARG A 113 2.29 -8.90 16.40
C ARG A 113 1.12 -8.18 17.09
N ARG A 114 1.06 -6.85 17.00
CA ARG A 114 -0.08 -6.04 17.47
C ARG A 114 -0.53 -5.16 16.31
N PRO A 115 -1.39 -5.71 15.43
CA PRO A 115 -1.89 -4.99 14.29
C PRO A 115 -2.64 -3.73 14.73
N ARG A 116 -2.38 -2.62 14.04
CA ARG A 116 -3.08 -1.35 14.29
C ARG A 116 -3.02 -0.45 13.07
N ILE A 117 -3.97 0.45 12.98
CA ILE A 117 -3.99 1.53 11.99
C ILE A 117 -3.98 2.88 12.71
N PHE A 118 -3.21 3.83 12.20
CA PHE A 118 -3.10 5.16 12.78
C PHE A 118 -2.72 6.20 11.72
N ARG A 119 -3.18 7.44 11.93
CA ARG A 119 -2.82 8.59 11.09
C ARG A 119 -1.33 8.88 11.19
N PHE A 120 -0.65 9.13 10.06
CA PHE A 120 0.75 9.53 10.06
C PHE A 120 1.04 10.64 9.06
N GLU A 121 0.88 11.89 9.51
CA GLU A 121 0.96 13.11 8.69
C GLU A 121 2.31 13.31 7.98
N ALA A 122 3.40 12.89 8.62
CA ALA A 122 4.74 12.99 8.04
C ALA A 122 4.93 12.13 6.77
N GLU A 123 4.00 11.23 6.46
CA GLU A 123 4.02 10.42 5.23
C GLU A 123 3.13 10.97 4.11
N ASP A 124 2.31 12.00 4.33
CA ASP A 124 1.41 12.51 3.28
C ASP A 124 2.17 12.99 2.05
N GLU A 125 3.18 13.83 2.28
CA GLU A 125 4.06 14.34 1.23
C GLU A 125 5.08 13.28 0.80
N LYS A 126 5.76 12.62 1.75
CA LYS A 126 6.83 11.65 1.44
C LYS A 126 6.34 10.46 0.63
N LEU A 127 5.12 9.98 0.88
CA LEU A 127 4.56 8.87 0.13
C LEU A 127 4.11 9.32 -1.27
N ALA A 128 3.62 10.55 -1.42
CA ALA A 128 3.33 11.11 -2.74
C ALA A 128 4.60 11.23 -3.60
N GLU A 129 5.68 11.76 -3.02
CA GLU A 129 7.00 11.83 -3.69
C GLU A 129 7.50 10.45 -4.12
N ARG A 130 7.47 9.46 -3.21
CA ARG A 130 7.90 8.09 -3.55
C ARG A 130 7.04 7.47 -4.64
N LEU A 131 5.72 7.63 -4.60
CA LEU A 131 4.86 7.11 -5.67
C LEU A 131 5.15 7.79 -7.01
N ALA A 132 5.37 9.10 -7.03
CA ALA A 132 5.75 9.83 -8.23
C ALA A 132 7.08 9.32 -8.80
N ASP A 133 8.07 9.04 -7.95
CA ASP A 133 9.35 8.44 -8.34
C ASP A 133 9.17 7.01 -8.88
N MET A 134 8.36 6.17 -8.22
CA MET A 134 8.03 4.83 -8.73
C MET A 134 7.36 4.91 -10.11
N HIS A 135 6.39 5.81 -10.30
CA HIS A 135 5.76 6.03 -11.60
C HIS A 135 6.75 6.52 -12.67
N ARG A 136 7.70 7.37 -12.28
CA ARG A 136 8.75 7.82 -13.19
C ARG A 136 9.66 6.67 -13.59
N GLY A 137 10.08 5.83 -12.65
CA GLY A 137 10.92 4.65 -12.90
C GLY A 137 10.22 3.58 -13.74
N HIS A 138 9.03 3.14 -13.32
CA HIS A 138 8.29 2.07 -13.98
C HIS A 138 7.63 2.47 -15.31
N GLY A 139 7.57 3.76 -15.63
CA GLY A 139 7.08 4.17 -16.95
C GLY A 139 5.57 3.99 -17.12
N TYR A 140 5.21 3.09 -18.03
CA TYR A 140 3.83 2.76 -18.38
C TYR A 140 3.42 1.35 -17.90
N GLU A 141 4.19 0.73 -17.00
CA GLU A 141 3.81 -0.54 -16.39
C GLU A 141 2.48 -0.43 -15.63
N PRO A 142 1.58 -1.43 -15.77
CA PRO A 142 0.28 -1.37 -15.13
C PRO A 142 0.38 -1.37 -13.61
N LEU A 143 -0.63 -0.82 -12.95
CA LEU A 143 -0.77 -0.95 -11.51
C LEU A 143 -1.08 -2.40 -11.09
N PRO A 144 -0.66 -2.83 -9.89
CA PRO A 144 0.21 -2.11 -8.96
C PRO A 144 1.66 -2.08 -9.45
N LEU A 145 2.38 -0.99 -9.18
CA LEU A 145 3.83 -0.94 -9.35
C LEU A 145 4.50 -1.84 -8.31
N PHE A 146 5.59 -2.50 -8.66
CA PHE A 146 6.22 -3.46 -7.77
C PHE A 146 7.74 -3.35 -7.79
N GLU A 147 8.33 -3.18 -6.61
CA GLU A 147 9.78 -3.14 -6.43
C GLU A 147 10.23 -4.19 -5.42
N ASP A 148 11.22 -5.01 -5.81
CA ASP A 148 11.91 -5.92 -4.89
C ASP A 148 13.35 -5.42 -4.63
N HIS A 149 13.56 -4.88 -3.43
CA HIS A 149 14.84 -4.32 -2.98
C HIS A 149 15.78 -5.37 -2.35
N HIS A 150 15.50 -6.68 -2.49
CA HIS A 150 16.50 -7.71 -2.24
C HIS A 150 17.61 -7.71 -3.30
N GLY A 151 17.31 -7.22 -4.51
CA GLY A 151 18.25 -6.99 -5.60
C GLY A 151 18.32 -5.52 -6.03
N VAL A 152 18.89 -5.28 -7.21
CA VAL A 152 18.82 -3.97 -7.86
C VAL A 152 17.49 -3.86 -8.59
N VAL A 153 16.68 -2.85 -8.24
CA VAL A 153 15.47 -2.52 -8.98
C VAL A 153 15.87 -2.04 -10.38
N GLN A 154 15.35 -2.69 -11.41
CA GLN A 154 15.60 -2.32 -12.81
C GLN A 154 14.34 -1.72 -13.42
N TYR A 155 14.50 -0.56 -14.05
CA TYR A 155 13.44 0.14 -14.75
C TYR A 155 13.59 -0.06 -16.25
N HIS A 156 12.62 -0.73 -16.88
CA HIS A 156 12.71 -1.08 -18.29
C HIS A 156 12.29 0.06 -19.23
N SER A 157 11.41 0.97 -18.79
CA SER A 157 10.89 2.05 -19.64
C SER A 157 10.53 3.33 -18.86
N PRO A 158 11.48 3.94 -18.14
CA PRO A 158 11.20 5.12 -17.31
C PRO A 158 10.67 6.34 -18.10
N ARG A 159 9.73 7.07 -17.51
CA ARG A 159 9.22 8.34 -18.06
C ARG A 159 10.31 9.40 -18.00
N GLY A 160 10.46 10.17 -19.07
CA GLY A 160 11.42 11.28 -19.12
C GLY A 160 12.84 10.90 -19.56
N LEU A 161 13.08 9.66 -20.00
CA LEU A 161 14.34 9.24 -20.64
C LEU A 161 14.33 9.35 -22.18
N LEU A 162 13.34 10.04 -22.76
CA LEU A 162 13.45 10.56 -24.13
C LEU A 162 14.11 11.95 -24.06
N ALA A 163 15.43 11.96 -24.26
CA ALA A 163 16.19 13.11 -24.74
C ALA A 163 16.71 12.78 -26.14
#